data_AF-A0A955IRZ8-F1
#
_entry.id   AF-A0A955IRZ8-F1
#
_cell.length_a   1.000
_cell.length_b   1.000
_cell.length_c   1.000
_cell.angle_alpha   90.00
_cell.angle_beta   90.00
_cell.angle_gamma   90.00
#
_symmetry.space_group_name_H-M   'P 1'
#
loop_
_entity.id
_entity.type
_entity.pdbx_description
1 polymer ?
#
loop_
_entity_poly.entity_id
_entity_poly.type
_entity_poly.pdbx_seq_one_letter_code
_entity_poly.pdbx_strand_id
1 'polypeptide(L)'
;LVGNVLSHDPDLVFFAGDQIYEGDLTRAERDPPEAARLDYLYKWYRFLWAFRDLLRDRPSVIIPDDHDYYHGNIWGAGGRRAVGRDGMRAQDAGGFTMPPRFVNMVHQTQCGNLPPPFDPTPIDQDISVYYTAVNYGGMSFAVLADRMFKSSASPLVPDAQVINGWRQNLDFPPEDMDVEGAVLLGGRQLDFLDHWASDWSDDTWMKVCLSQTIFSNVATIPEGSRSDGRVPTLQVAGPGEYPAGDVFAVDTDSNGWPQSGRNEALRRLRKAFAMHVAGDQHLSSMTQYGIDAWRDASYAFCVPAIANTFPRRWFPPTPGLHRTPTDPDYTGDFHDGFGNMVTVLAVGNPQRWGVQPALLHERSPGYGIIRFDRATRDIVCECWPRFANVTDEDPPQYPGWPVRFNQLDNYGRLATHWLPTIEAEGTPVLKVVHEATGELVYAVRMASNRFRPGVFEEGTYTIIIEGPTTRTLPGLEAKTNVDAAGTRRIRF
;
A
#
# COMPACT_ATOMS: atom_id res chain seq x y z
N LEU A 1 2.85 20.52 -11.35
CA LEU A 1 2.37 19.15 -11.08
C LEU A 1 1.69 18.52 -12.30
N VAL A 2 0.42 18.83 -12.63
CA VAL A 2 -0.28 18.19 -13.77
C VAL A 2 0.54 18.22 -15.06
N GLY A 3 1.11 19.38 -15.41
CA GLY A 3 2.01 19.51 -16.57
C GLY A 3 3.23 18.59 -16.52
N ASN A 4 3.85 18.39 -15.35
CA ASN A 4 5.00 17.48 -15.21
C ASN A 4 4.59 16.02 -15.39
N VAL A 5 3.46 15.64 -14.81
CA VAL A 5 2.93 14.28 -14.97
C VAL A 5 2.63 14.02 -16.45
N LEU A 6 2.01 14.98 -17.15
CA LEU A 6 1.80 14.89 -18.60
C LEU A 6 3.12 14.78 -19.39
N SER A 7 4.16 15.50 -18.98
CA SER A 7 5.49 15.39 -19.62
C SER A 7 6.13 14.01 -19.46
N HIS A 8 5.80 13.25 -18.42
CA HIS A 8 6.23 11.86 -18.27
C HIS A 8 5.43 10.87 -19.12
N ASP A 9 4.27 11.30 -19.64
CA ASP A 9 3.33 10.52 -20.45
C ASP A 9 2.98 9.14 -19.84
N PRO A 10 2.41 9.08 -18.62
CA PRO A 10 2.08 7.81 -17.98
C PRO A 10 0.96 7.09 -18.71
N ASP A 11 1.05 5.77 -18.84
CA ASP A 11 0.01 4.94 -19.47
C ASP A 11 -1.27 4.79 -18.62
N LEU A 12 -1.14 4.90 -17.30
CA LEU A 12 -2.23 4.77 -16.31
C LEU A 12 -1.94 5.69 -15.11
N VAL A 13 -2.98 6.25 -14.51
CA VAL A 13 -2.89 7.11 -13.31
C VAL A 13 -3.61 6.47 -12.13
N PHE A 14 -3.00 6.51 -10.95
CA PHE A 14 -3.62 6.05 -9.71
C PHE A 14 -3.78 7.22 -8.72
N PHE A 15 -4.99 7.40 -8.21
CA PHE A 15 -5.31 8.29 -7.09
C PHE A 15 -5.71 7.43 -5.89
N ALA A 16 -4.86 7.45 -4.85
CA ALA A 16 -4.90 6.50 -3.76
C ALA A 16 -5.90 6.81 -2.63
N GLY A 17 -6.65 7.91 -2.71
CA GLY A 17 -7.42 8.42 -1.58
C GLY A 17 -7.36 9.93 -1.51
N ASP A 18 -8.15 10.50 -0.60
CA ASP A 18 -8.14 11.91 -0.25
C ASP A 18 -8.22 12.85 -1.45
N GLN A 19 -9.07 12.50 -2.43
CA GLN A 19 -9.33 13.44 -3.53
C GLN A 19 -10.01 14.71 -3.01
N ILE A 20 -10.69 14.58 -1.86
CA ILE A 20 -11.36 15.67 -1.16
C ILE A 20 -10.89 15.70 0.28
N TYR A 21 -10.44 16.86 0.75
CA TYR A 21 -10.40 17.20 2.18
C TYR A 21 -11.70 17.94 2.52
N GLU A 22 -12.52 17.38 3.42
CA GLU A 22 -13.90 17.81 3.60
C GLU A 22 -14.03 19.22 4.18
N GLY A 23 -13.04 19.65 4.96
CA GLY A 23 -12.93 21.00 5.49
C GLY A 23 -12.19 22.00 4.59
N ASP A 24 -11.66 21.58 3.43
CA ASP A 24 -10.84 22.45 2.59
C ASP A 24 -11.66 23.42 1.73
N LEU A 25 -11.19 24.67 1.66
CA LEU A 25 -11.79 25.86 1.02
C LEU A 25 -13.18 26.28 1.54
N THR A 26 -14.03 25.34 1.90
CA THR A 26 -15.37 25.52 2.46
C THR A 26 -15.56 24.49 3.57
N ARG A 27 -16.27 24.87 4.64
CA ARG A 27 -16.64 23.91 5.69
C ARG A 27 -17.39 22.71 5.10
N ALA A 28 -17.21 21.53 5.68
CA ALA A 28 -18.02 20.36 5.35
C ALA A 28 -19.47 20.57 5.81
N GLU A 29 -20.41 20.42 4.88
CA GLU A 29 -21.82 20.31 5.19
C GLU A 29 -22.15 18.82 5.31
N ARG A 30 -22.52 18.37 6.52
CA ARG A 30 -22.86 16.96 6.80
C ARG A 30 -24.37 16.71 6.90
N ASP A 31 -25.15 17.78 7.07
CA ASP A 31 -26.61 17.74 7.21
C ASP A 31 -27.23 19.06 6.70
N PRO A 32 -28.47 19.06 6.14
CA PRO A 32 -29.28 17.89 5.80
C PRO A 32 -28.64 17.02 4.71
N PRO A 33 -29.06 15.76 4.52
CA PRO A 33 -28.44 14.85 3.55
C PRO A 33 -28.32 15.40 2.12
N GLU A 34 -29.26 16.22 1.67
CA GLU A 34 -29.19 16.83 0.35
C GLU A 34 -28.09 17.91 0.26
N ALA A 35 -27.89 18.70 1.31
CA ALA A 35 -26.81 19.67 1.37
C ALA A 35 -25.45 18.96 1.39
N ALA A 36 -25.32 17.88 2.15
CA ALA A 36 -24.10 17.08 2.17
C ALA A 36 -23.75 16.48 0.81
N ARG A 37 -24.75 16.00 0.07
CA ARG A 37 -24.55 15.51 -1.31
C ARG A 37 -24.07 16.61 -2.25
N LEU A 38 -24.67 17.80 -2.19
CA LEU A 38 -24.26 18.93 -3.02
C LEU A 38 -22.86 19.42 -2.67
N ASP A 39 -22.52 19.46 -1.37
CA ASP A 39 -21.19 19.81 -0.88
C ASP A 39 -20.12 18.83 -1.37
N TYR A 40 -20.38 17.51 -1.26
CA TYR A 40 -19.53 16.48 -1.83
C TYR A 40 -19.36 16.63 -3.33
N LEU A 41 -20.45 16.72 -4.09
CA LEU A 41 -20.40 16.82 -5.55
C LEU A 41 -19.63 18.08 -5.98
N TYR A 42 -19.80 19.20 -5.28
CA TYR A 42 -19.04 20.42 -5.53
C TYR A 42 -17.53 20.21 -5.40
N LYS A 43 -17.10 19.54 -4.32
CA LYS A 43 -15.68 19.21 -4.09
C LYS A 43 -15.16 18.19 -5.11
N TRP A 44 -15.95 17.18 -5.44
CA TRP A 44 -15.62 16.19 -6.50
C TRP A 44 -15.44 16.85 -7.87
N TYR A 45 -16.31 17.78 -8.26
CA TYR A 45 -16.16 18.52 -9.52
C TYR A 45 -14.87 19.34 -9.58
N ARG A 46 -14.41 19.88 -8.44
CA ARG A 46 -13.14 20.60 -8.38
C ARG A 46 -11.96 19.66 -8.61
N PHE A 47 -11.96 18.47 -8.01
CA PHE A 47 -10.96 17.45 -8.29
C PHE A 47 -10.92 17.14 -9.80
N LEU A 48 -12.07 16.83 -10.41
CA LEU A 48 -12.16 16.55 -11.84
C LEU A 48 -11.66 17.72 -12.69
N TRP A 49 -11.96 18.97 -12.31
CA TRP A 49 -11.44 20.14 -13.02
C TRP A 49 -9.94 20.36 -12.85
N ALA A 50 -9.38 20.07 -11.68
CA ALA A 50 -7.96 20.21 -11.40
C ALA A 50 -7.11 19.21 -12.20
N PHE A 51 -7.61 17.98 -12.37
CA PHE A 51 -6.92 16.90 -13.07
C PHE A 51 -7.48 16.59 -14.46
N ARG A 52 -8.38 17.45 -14.99
CA ARG A 52 -9.11 17.21 -16.24
C ARG A 52 -8.21 16.85 -17.43
N ASP A 53 -7.01 17.41 -17.49
CA ASP A 53 -6.13 17.20 -18.64
C ASP A 53 -5.43 15.84 -18.57
N LEU A 54 -5.21 15.29 -17.36
CA LEU A 54 -4.77 13.90 -17.17
C LEU A 54 -5.95 12.93 -17.36
N LEU A 55 -7.07 13.21 -16.71
CA LEU A 55 -8.24 12.31 -16.70
C LEU A 55 -9.00 12.27 -18.03
N ARG A 56 -8.69 13.16 -18.97
CA ARG A 56 -9.36 13.20 -20.28
C ARG A 56 -9.10 11.95 -21.10
N ASP A 57 -7.87 11.44 -21.07
CA ASP A 57 -7.39 10.40 -21.98
C ASP A 57 -6.40 9.42 -21.34
N ARG A 58 -6.15 9.50 -20.03
CA ARG A 58 -5.42 8.47 -19.28
C ARG A 58 -6.38 7.61 -18.47
N PRO A 59 -6.36 6.28 -18.69
CA PRO A 59 -7.02 5.34 -17.79
C PRO A 59 -6.61 5.60 -16.35
N SER A 60 -7.59 5.61 -15.45
CA SER A 60 -7.36 5.94 -14.06
C SER A 60 -8.02 4.95 -13.12
N VAL A 61 -7.28 4.61 -12.07
CA VAL A 61 -7.80 3.96 -10.87
C VAL A 61 -7.94 5.05 -9.82
N ILE A 62 -9.16 5.25 -9.32
CA ILE A 62 -9.46 6.23 -8.29
C ILE A 62 -10.20 5.49 -7.18
N ILE A 63 -9.71 5.61 -5.96
CA ILE A 63 -10.32 5.02 -4.77
C ILE A 63 -10.46 6.07 -3.66
N PRO A 64 -11.52 5.98 -2.85
CA PRO A 64 -11.73 6.85 -1.69
C PRO A 64 -10.88 6.42 -0.49
N ASP A 65 -10.51 7.42 0.31
CA ASP A 65 -10.03 7.24 1.69
C ASP A 65 -10.92 8.00 2.70
N ASP A 66 -10.52 8.10 3.96
CA ASP A 66 -11.28 8.70 5.06
C ASP A 66 -11.89 10.07 4.76
N HIS A 67 -11.10 11.01 4.22
CA HIS A 67 -11.57 12.37 3.98
C HIS A 67 -12.64 12.44 2.87
N ASP A 68 -12.63 11.51 1.91
CA ASP A 68 -13.69 11.39 0.89
C ASP A 68 -15.04 11.00 1.51
N TYR A 69 -15.02 10.27 2.62
CA TYR A 69 -16.20 9.91 3.42
C TYR A 69 -16.56 10.92 4.51
N TYR A 70 -15.85 12.04 4.59
CA TYR A 70 -16.01 13.11 5.59
C TYR A 70 -15.66 12.66 7.02
N HIS A 71 -14.74 11.71 7.15
CA HIS A 71 -14.07 11.37 8.40
C HIS A 71 -12.72 12.08 8.49
N GLY A 72 -12.21 12.26 9.72
CA GLY A 72 -10.80 12.58 9.91
C GLY A 72 -9.92 11.34 9.75
N ASN A 73 -10.34 10.23 10.36
CA ASN A 73 -9.74 8.90 10.22
C ASN A 73 -10.91 7.90 10.15
N ILE A 74 -10.84 6.89 9.29
CA ILE A 74 -11.92 5.91 9.13
C ILE A 74 -11.50 4.48 9.49
N TRP A 75 -12.35 3.86 10.32
CA TRP A 75 -12.36 2.40 10.53
C TRP A 75 -13.69 1.88 10.04
N GLY A 76 -13.78 1.43 8.79
CA GLY A 76 -15.05 1.10 8.15
C GLY A 76 -15.82 -0.01 8.85
N ALA A 77 -15.13 -0.87 9.61
CA ALA A 77 -15.69 -1.89 10.49
C ALA A 77 -16.87 -2.67 9.86
N GLY A 78 -16.70 -3.06 8.58
CA GLY A 78 -17.69 -3.84 7.83
C GLY A 78 -18.94 -3.07 7.44
N GLY A 79 -18.90 -1.73 7.40
CA GLY A 79 -20.02 -0.90 6.93
C GLY A 79 -21.01 -0.50 8.01
N ARG A 80 -20.77 -0.87 9.28
CA ARG A 80 -21.69 -0.56 10.38
C ARG A 80 -21.87 0.94 10.56
N ARG A 81 -22.94 1.34 11.26
CA ARG A 81 -23.14 2.75 11.64
C ARG A 81 -22.20 3.10 12.79
N ALA A 82 -21.41 4.16 12.59
CA ALA A 82 -20.63 4.76 13.66
C ALA A 82 -21.55 5.37 14.73
N VAL A 83 -21.41 4.93 15.98
CA VAL A 83 -22.22 5.42 17.11
C VAL A 83 -21.31 5.65 18.30
N GLY A 84 -21.18 6.92 18.72
CA GLY A 84 -20.44 7.27 19.93
C GLY A 84 -21.16 6.80 21.19
N ARG A 85 -20.40 6.30 22.17
CA ARG A 85 -20.90 5.77 23.46
C ARG A 85 -19.84 5.99 24.54
N ASP A 86 -20.27 6.20 25.78
CA ASP A 86 -19.37 6.23 26.95
C ASP A 86 -18.16 7.17 26.81
N GLY A 87 -18.36 8.34 26.19
CA GLY A 87 -17.31 9.33 25.93
C GLY A 87 -16.51 9.11 24.64
N MET A 88 -16.64 7.95 23.99
CA MET A 88 -16.07 7.65 22.67
C MET A 88 -16.84 8.40 21.57
N ARG A 89 -16.11 9.03 20.65
CA ARG A 89 -16.71 9.69 19.48
C ARG A 89 -17.22 8.65 18.49
N ALA A 90 -18.20 9.03 17.67
CA ALA A 90 -18.74 8.12 16.65
C ALA A 90 -17.64 7.61 15.71
N GLN A 91 -16.75 8.50 15.24
CA GLN A 91 -15.61 8.15 14.40
C GLN A 91 -14.76 7.04 15.04
N ASP A 92 -14.35 7.23 16.30
CA ASP A 92 -13.53 6.28 17.07
C ASP A 92 -14.22 4.96 17.40
N ALA A 93 -15.55 4.89 17.30
CA ALA A 93 -16.24 3.61 17.48
C ALA A 93 -15.99 2.68 16.30
N GLY A 94 -15.73 3.20 15.10
CA GLY A 94 -15.73 2.46 13.85
C GLY A 94 -17.12 2.34 13.23
N GLY A 95 -17.12 2.19 11.91
CA GLY A 95 -18.28 2.35 11.02
C GLY A 95 -18.27 3.70 10.30
N PHE A 96 -19.30 3.92 9.49
CA PHE A 96 -19.50 5.18 8.77
C PHE A 96 -20.35 6.17 9.57
N THR A 97 -19.90 7.43 9.66
CA THR A 97 -20.64 8.55 10.27
C THR A 97 -21.68 9.12 9.31
N MET A 98 -21.38 9.12 8.00
CA MET A 98 -22.29 9.51 6.94
C MET A 98 -23.28 8.37 6.59
N PRO A 99 -24.52 8.68 6.15
CA PRO A 99 -25.50 7.66 5.78
C PRO A 99 -25.06 6.79 4.58
N PRO A 100 -25.56 5.54 4.44
CA PRO A 100 -25.17 4.63 3.35
C PRO A 100 -25.36 5.20 1.95
N ARG A 101 -26.42 6.01 1.74
CA ARG A 101 -26.65 6.68 0.44
C ARG A 101 -25.54 7.66 0.07
N PHE A 102 -24.91 8.31 1.05
CA PHE A 102 -23.75 9.16 0.83
C PHE A 102 -22.52 8.31 0.48
N VAL A 103 -22.24 7.27 1.26
CA VAL A 103 -21.13 6.34 1.03
C VAL A 103 -21.22 5.71 -0.37
N ASN A 104 -22.39 5.23 -0.76
CA ASN A 104 -22.62 4.64 -2.09
C ASN A 104 -22.47 5.67 -3.22
N MET A 105 -22.75 6.96 -2.97
CA MET A 105 -22.48 8.03 -3.93
C MET A 105 -20.97 8.28 -4.08
N VAL A 106 -20.20 8.23 -2.99
CA VAL A 106 -18.73 8.28 -3.04
C VAL A 106 -18.21 7.11 -3.91
N HIS A 107 -18.62 5.87 -3.62
CA HIS A 107 -18.25 4.71 -4.43
C HIS A 107 -18.63 4.87 -5.91
N GLN A 108 -19.85 5.32 -6.20
CA GLN A 108 -20.32 5.50 -7.58
C GLN A 108 -19.51 6.55 -8.33
N THR A 109 -19.14 7.64 -7.67
CA THR A 109 -18.43 8.76 -8.33
C THR A 109 -16.94 8.50 -8.49
N GLN A 110 -16.30 7.87 -7.51
CA GLN A 110 -14.84 7.64 -7.53
C GLN A 110 -14.45 6.29 -8.12
N CYS A 111 -15.23 5.23 -7.89
CA CYS A 111 -14.91 3.87 -8.35
C CYS A 111 -15.81 3.37 -9.48
N GLY A 112 -16.76 4.19 -9.95
CA GLY A 112 -17.77 3.75 -10.93
C GLY A 112 -17.24 3.36 -12.31
N ASN A 113 -15.98 3.70 -12.63
CA ASN A 113 -15.30 3.27 -13.86
C ASN A 113 -14.48 1.98 -13.69
N LEU A 114 -14.33 1.47 -12.47
CA LEU A 114 -13.60 0.23 -12.20
C LEU A 114 -14.43 -0.99 -12.65
N PRO A 115 -13.78 -2.13 -12.95
CA PRO A 115 -14.47 -3.40 -13.14
C PRO A 115 -15.38 -3.74 -11.95
N PRO A 116 -16.40 -4.60 -12.15
CA PRO A 116 -17.23 -5.07 -11.05
C PRO A 116 -16.38 -5.64 -9.89
N PRO A 117 -16.84 -5.49 -8.63
CA PRO A 117 -16.12 -6.04 -7.50
C PRO A 117 -15.99 -7.56 -7.60
N PHE A 118 -14.91 -8.12 -7.05
CA PHE A 118 -14.67 -9.56 -7.06
C PHE A 118 -15.84 -10.34 -6.43
N ASP A 119 -16.34 -9.85 -5.31
CA ASP A 119 -17.61 -10.25 -4.73
C ASP A 119 -18.46 -8.99 -4.50
N PRO A 120 -19.53 -8.76 -5.27
CA PRO A 120 -20.32 -7.53 -5.22
C PRO A 120 -21.32 -7.46 -4.05
N THR A 121 -21.35 -8.46 -3.16
CA THR A 121 -22.29 -8.49 -2.03
C THR A 121 -22.13 -7.23 -1.16
N PRO A 122 -23.19 -6.44 -0.94
CA PRO A 122 -23.12 -5.28 -0.05
C PRO A 122 -22.68 -5.67 1.37
N ILE A 123 -22.05 -4.73 2.07
CA ILE A 123 -21.74 -4.85 3.50
C ILE A 123 -22.90 -4.28 4.34
N ASP A 124 -22.70 -4.11 5.65
CA ASP A 124 -23.74 -3.61 6.53
C ASP A 124 -24.32 -2.27 6.04
N GLN A 125 -25.61 -2.08 6.33
CA GLN A 125 -26.42 -0.94 5.88
C GLN A 125 -26.59 -0.82 4.35
N ASP A 126 -26.41 -1.91 3.59
CA ASP A 126 -26.53 -1.94 2.13
C ASP A 126 -25.50 -1.00 1.44
N ILE A 127 -24.31 -0.91 2.04
CA ILE A 127 -23.18 -0.18 1.47
C ILE A 127 -22.52 -1.05 0.40
N SER A 128 -22.29 -0.48 -0.79
CA SER A 128 -21.63 -1.19 -1.90
C SER A 128 -20.14 -1.43 -1.60
N VAL A 129 -19.51 -2.32 -2.37
CA VAL A 129 -18.07 -2.61 -2.31
C VAL A 129 -17.43 -2.34 -3.67
N TYR A 130 -16.10 -2.17 -3.74
CA TYR A 130 -15.40 -1.85 -5.00
C TYR A 130 -14.07 -2.60 -5.23
N TYR A 131 -13.61 -3.44 -4.29
CA TYR A 131 -12.34 -4.16 -4.45
C TYR A 131 -12.41 -5.13 -5.64
N THR A 132 -11.42 -5.05 -6.53
CA THR A 132 -11.43 -5.75 -7.83
C THR A 132 -10.03 -5.85 -8.42
N ALA A 133 -9.89 -6.56 -9.54
CA ALA A 133 -8.69 -6.55 -10.37
C ALA A 133 -8.90 -5.66 -11.61
N VAL A 134 -7.94 -4.78 -11.91
CA VAL A 134 -7.89 -4.01 -13.15
C VAL A 134 -6.78 -4.59 -14.02
N ASN A 135 -7.10 -5.06 -15.23
CA ASN A 135 -6.11 -5.56 -16.18
C ASN A 135 -5.89 -4.50 -17.28
N TYR A 136 -4.66 -4.01 -17.41
CA TYR A 136 -4.31 -2.97 -18.39
C TYR A 136 -2.85 -3.10 -18.84
N GLY A 137 -2.58 -3.04 -20.14
CA GLY A 137 -1.21 -3.14 -20.68
C GLY A 137 -0.52 -4.49 -20.42
N GLY A 138 -1.30 -5.55 -20.15
CA GLY A 138 -0.79 -6.84 -19.67
C GLY A 138 -0.29 -6.81 -18.22
N MET A 139 -0.57 -5.76 -17.45
CA MET A 139 -0.41 -5.75 -16.01
C MET A 139 -1.76 -6.01 -15.33
N SER A 140 -1.72 -6.59 -14.14
CA SER A 140 -2.91 -6.77 -13.30
C SER A 140 -2.73 -6.03 -11.99
N PHE A 141 -3.70 -5.18 -11.65
CA PHE A 141 -3.70 -4.34 -10.47
C PHE A 141 -4.77 -4.84 -9.49
N ALA A 142 -4.38 -5.32 -8.31
CA ALA A 142 -5.34 -5.56 -7.23
C ALA A 142 -5.71 -4.22 -6.59
N VAL A 143 -6.97 -3.83 -6.68
CA VAL A 143 -7.51 -2.62 -6.04
C VAL A 143 -8.18 -3.02 -4.75
N LEU A 144 -7.64 -2.55 -3.63
CA LEU A 144 -8.15 -2.83 -2.29
C LEU A 144 -9.05 -1.71 -1.76
N ALA A 145 -9.91 -2.08 -0.82
CA ALA A 145 -10.69 -1.19 0.02
C ALA A 145 -10.23 -1.38 1.48
N ASP A 146 -8.99 -0.97 1.78
CA ASP A 146 -8.32 -1.34 3.04
C ASP A 146 -8.99 -0.72 4.29
N ARG A 147 -9.63 0.44 4.12
CA ARG A 147 -10.41 1.15 5.12
C ARG A 147 -11.74 0.50 5.46
N MET A 148 -12.35 -0.18 4.49
CA MET A 148 -13.77 -0.56 4.53
C MET A 148 -14.08 -1.60 5.61
N PHE A 149 -13.15 -2.52 5.85
CA PHE A 149 -13.31 -3.61 6.81
C PHE A 149 -12.48 -3.41 8.08
N LYS A 150 -11.58 -2.43 8.08
CA LYS A 150 -10.66 -2.18 9.18
C LYS A 150 -11.42 -1.96 10.48
N SER A 151 -11.02 -2.68 11.51
CA SER A 151 -11.53 -2.54 12.86
C SER A 151 -11.07 -1.23 13.48
N SER A 152 -11.80 -0.73 14.48
CA SER A 152 -11.30 0.39 15.27
C SER A 152 -10.59 -0.12 16.51
N ALA A 153 -9.40 0.42 16.81
CA ALA A 153 -8.64 0.06 18.00
C ALA A 153 -9.30 0.57 19.29
N SER A 154 -10.02 1.69 19.25
CA SER A 154 -10.65 2.31 20.44
C SER A 154 -11.58 1.36 21.21
N PRO A 155 -12.52 0.64 20.55
CA PRO A 155 -13.34 -0.36 21.25
C PRO A 155 -12.63 -1.70 21.47
N LEU A 156 -11.64 -2.07 20.65
CA LEU A 156 -10.99 -3.39 20.73
C LEU A 156 -9.84 -3.44 21.73
N VAL A 157 -9.20 -2.31 22.01
CA VAL A 157 -8.04 -2.19 22.89
C VAL A 157 -8.30 -1.08 23.93
N PRO A 158 -9.28 -1.25 24.83
CA PRO A 158 -9.72 -0.20 25.75
C PRO A 158 -8.60 0.32 26.68
N ASP A 159 -7.67 -0.56 27.04
CA ASP A 159 -6.55 -0.23 27.94
C ASP A 159 -5.50 0.69 27.29
N ALA A 160 -5.41 0.69 25.95
CA ALA A 160 -4.60 1.66 25.20
C ALA A 160 -5.25 3.05 25.12
N GLN A 161 -6.54 3.14 25.44
CA GLN A 161 -7.34 4.37 25.45
C GLN A 161 -7.25 5.14 24.13
N VAL A 162 -7.33 4.45 22.98
CA VAL A 162 -7.10 5.07 21.66
C VAL A 162 -8.12 6.17 21.37
N ILE A 163 -7.63 7.32 20.88
CA ILE A 163 -8.44 8.44 20.36
C ILE A 163 -7.87 8.86 19.02
N ASN A 164 -8.71 8.89 17.99
CA ASN A 164 -8.36 9.23 16.62
C ASN A 164 -7.13 8.47 16.09
N GLY A 165 -7.04 7.17 16.37
CA GLY A 165 -5.89 6.34 15.98
C GLY A 165 -4.72 6.34 16.97
N TRP A 166 -4.63 7.33 17.85
CA TRP A 166 -3.50 7.51 18.77
C TRP A 166 -3.78 6.96 20.17
N ARG A 167 -2.88 6.09 20.67
CA ARG A 167 -2.92 5.63 22.07
C ARG A 167 -2.74 6.78 23.04
N GLN A 168 -3.55 6.81 24.10
CA GLN A 168 -3.44 7.82 25.16
C GLN A 168 -2.71 7.28 26.39
N ASN A 169 -2.80 5.97 26.62
CA ASN A 169 -2.01 5.27 27.61
C ASN A 169 -0.60 4.98 27.06
N LEU A 170 0.37 5.81 27.44
CA LEU A 170 1.75 5.67 26.95
C LEU A 170 2.50 4.50 27.59
N ASP A 171 1.97 3.93 28.68
CA ASP A 171 2.53 2.74 29.35
C ASP A 171 2.01 1.43 28.72
N PHE A 172 0.99 1.49 27.86
CA PHE A 172 0.49 0.33 27.13
C PHE A 172 1.46 -0.06 26.00
N PRO A 173 1.97 -1.30 25.95
CA PRO A 173 2.88 -1.76 24.91
C PRO A 173 2.20 -1.76 23.53
N PRO A 174 2.76 -1.09 22.50
CA PRO A 174 2.17 -1.06 21.16
C PRO A 174 1.99 -2.44 20.51
N GLU A 175 2.89 -3.37 20.79
CA GLU A 175 2.82 -4.76 20.33
C GLU A 175 1.57 -5.49 20.85
N ASP A 176 1.11 -5.17 22.06
CA ASP A 176 -0.08 -5.76 22.69
C ASP A 176 -1.39 -5.21 22.12
N MET A 177 -1.32 -4.23 21.20
CA MET A 177 -2.50 -3.73 20.49
C MET A 177 -2.99 -4.74 19.43
N ASP A 178 -2.18 -5.72 19.03
CA ASP A 178 -2.62 -6.81 18.16
C ASP A 178 -3.51 -7.78 18.95
N VAL A 179 -4.82 -7.67 18.77
CA VAL A 179 -5.80 -8.45 19.54
C VAL A 179 -6.57 -9.41 18.64
N GLU A 180 -6.94 -10.56 19.19
CA GLU A 180 -7.76 -11.55 18.49
C GLU A 180 -9.07 -10.91 17.98
N GLY A 181 -9.40 -11.19 16.72
CA GLY A 181 -10.60 -10.65 16.08
C GLY A 181 -10.44 -9.23 15.50
N ALA A 182 -9.29 -8.58 15.66
CA ALA A 182 -9.00 -7.34 14.92
C ALA A 182 -8.87 -7.63 13.41
N VAL A 183 -9.61 -6.88 12.60
CA VAL A 183 -9.69 -7.05 11.15
C VAL A 183 -8.98 -5.90 10.45
N LEU A 184 -8.16 -6.21 9.43
CA LEU A 184 -7.67 -5.24 8.45
C LEU A 184 -8.53 -5.28 7.17
N LEU A 185 -8.26 -6.23 6.26
CA LEU A 185 -8.95 -6.31 4.96
C LEU A 185 -10.29 -7.07 4.99
N GLY A 186 -10.50 -7.95 5.97
CA GLY A 186 -11.64 -8.86 6.03
C GLY A 186 -11.50 -10.06 5.09
N GLY A 187 -12.23 -11.15 5.40
CA GLY A 187 -12.09 -12.44 4.69
C GLY A 187 -12.31 -12.34 3.19
N ARG A 188 -13.32 -11.60 2.74
CA ARG A 188 -13.66 -11.46 1.31
C ARG A 188 -12.56 -10.84 0.47
N GLN A 189 -11.82 -9.86 1.02
CA GLN A 189 -10.65 -9.28 0.33
C GLN A 189 -9.43 -10.21 0.38
N LEU A 190 -9.27 -11.00 1.46
CA LEU A 190 -8.22 -12.01 1.53
C LEU A 190 -8.46 -13.13 0.50
N ASP A 191 -9.71 -13.58 0.33
CA ASP A 191 -10.12 -14.54 -0.70
C ASP A 191 -9.88 -13.99 -2.11
N PHE A 192 -10.19 -12.70 -2.33
CA PHE A 192 -9.84 -12.00 -3.56
C PHE A 192 -8.34 -12.02 -3.83
N LEU A 193 -7.51 -11.70 -2.83
CA LEU A 193 -6.05 -11.69 -2.98
C LEU A 193 -5.50 -13.10 -3.25
N ASP A 194 -6.03 -14.14 -2.62
CA ASP A 194 -5.66 -15.54 -2.88
C ASP A 194 -6.02 -15.94 -4.33
N HIS A 195 -7.22 -15.59 -4.80
CA HIS A 195 -7.63 -15.80 -6.19
C HIS A 195 -6.72 -15.03 -7.16
N TRP A 196 -6.56 -13.73 -6.94
CA TRP A 196 -5.78 -12.83 -7.79
C TRP A 196 -4.30 -13.19 -7.85
N ALA A 197 -3.70 -13.69 -6.76
CA ALA A 197 -2.32 -14.14 -6.76
C ALA A 197 -2.11 -15.34 -7.71
N SER A 198 -3.12 -16.21 -7.81
CA SER A 198 -3.09 -17.39 -8.68
C SER A 198 -3.50 -17.10 -10.13
N ASP A 199 -4.29 -16.05 -10.37
CA ASP A 199 -4.81 -15.74 -11.70
C ASP A 199 -3.83 -14.89 -12.51
N TRP A 200 -3.32 -15.43 -13.61
CA TRP A 200 -2.41 -14.76 -14.55
C TRP A 200 -2.97 -14.73 -15.96
N SER A 201 -4.31 -14.76 -16.08
CA SER A 201 -5.07 -14.57 -17.31
C SER A 201 -4.76 -13.23 -18.00
N ASP A 202 -5.33 -13.00 -19.19
CA ASP A 202 -5.17 -11.78 -19.98
C ASP A 202 -3.71 -11.41 -20.30
N ASP A 203 -2.87 -12.42 -20.53
CA ASP A 203 -1.42 -12.26 -20.77
C ASP A 203 -0.70 -11.44 -19.69
N THR A 204 -1.24 -11.47 -18.46
CA THR A 204 -0.69 -10.73 -17.31
C THR A 204 0.77 -11.10 -17.12
N TRP A 205 1.65 -10.11 -17.14
CA TRP A 205 3.08 -10.31 -17.08
C TRP A 205 3.70 -9.75 -15.80
N MET A 206 2.99 -8.89 -15.08
CA MET A 206 3.36 -8.38 -13.76
C MET A 206 2.11 -7.94 -12.98
N LYS A 207 2.23 -7.92 -11.65
CA LYS A 207 1.15 -7.61 -10.71
C LYS A 207 1.54 -6.49 -9.77
N VAL A 208 0.56 -5.64 -9.41
CA VAL A 208 0.72 -4.51 -8.49
C VAL A 208 -0.50 -4.47 -7.57
N CYS A 209 -0.30 -4.21 -6.28
CA CYS A 209 -1.37 -3.94 -5.33
C CYS A 209 -1.53 -2.44 -5.14
N LEU A 210 -2.77 -1.95 -5.18
CA LEU A 210 -3.17 -0.56 -4.99
C LEU A 210 -4.10 -0.48 -3.78
N SER A 211 -3.78 0.37 -2.81
CA SER A 211 -4.60 0.60 -1.62
C SER A 211 -4.51 2.05 -1.16
N GLN A 212 -5.24 2.37 -0.10
CA GLN A 212 -5.22 3.71 0.48
C GLN A 212 -3.95 3.99 1.26
N THR A 213 -3.54 3.05 2.12
CA THR A 213 -2.35 3.26 2.97
C THR A 213 -1.42 2.06 3.04
N ILE A 214 -0.14 2.33 3.31
CA ILE A 214 0.90 1.31 3.41
C ILE A 214 0.73 0.43 4.64
N PHE A 215 1.13 -0.83 4.53
CA PHE A 215 1.04 -1.86 5.57
C PHE A 215 2.20 -1.79 6.59
N SER A 216 2.50 -0.58 7.06
CA SER A 216 3.47 -0.25 8.10
C SER A 216 3.21 1.17 8.62
N ASN A 217 3.79 1.53 9.77
CA ASN A 217 3.80 2.91 10.26
C ASN A 217 5.18 3.55 10.10
N VAL A 218 5.45 4.13 8.93
CA VAL A 218 6.72 4.85 8.67
C VAL A 218 6.54 6.31 9.05
N ALA A 219 6.38 6.59 10.34
CA ALA A 219 6.38 7.94 10.87
C ALA A 219 7.05 8.01 12.24
N THR A 220 7.65 9.15 12.54
CA THR A 220 8.13 9.52 13.85
C THR A 220 7.44 10.78 14.35
N ILE A 221 7.37 10.92 15.66
CA ILE A 221 6.72 12.04 16.32
C ILE A 221 7.50 12.40 17.60
N PRO A 222 7.50 13.67 18.06
CA PRO A 222 8.16 14.01 19.32
C PRO A 222 7.66 13.16 20.48
N GLU A 223 8.59 12.73 21.34
CA GLU A 223 8.29 11.94 22.53
C GLU A 223 7.16 12.55 23.37
N GLY A 224 6.26 11.69 23.87
CA GLY A 224 5.11 12.09 24.66
C GLY A 224 3.91 12.61 23.84
N SER A 225 4.02 12.67 22.51
CA SER A 225 2.87 13.01 21.64
C SER A 225 1.78 11.95 21.70
N ARG A 226 0.52 12.39 21.71
CA ARG A 226 -0.69 11.55 21.78
C ARG A 226 -1.70 11.86 20.68
N SER A 227 -1.26 12.60 19.67
CA SER A 227 -2.06 13.02 18.51
C SER A 227 -1.13 13.61 17.46
N ASP A 228 -1.58 13.65 16.21
CA ASP A 228 -0.96 14.36 15.10
C ASP A 228 -1.18 15.88 15.10
N GLY A 229 -1.95 16.44 16.05
CA GLY A 229 -2.30 17.87 16.06
C GLY A 229 -1.12 18.86 16.08
N ARG A 230 0.09 18.41 16.44
CA ARG A 230 1.32 19.22 16.35
C ARG A 230 2.08 19.07 15.03
N VAL A 231 1.81 18.01 14.26
CA VAL A 231 2.48 17.70 12.98
C VAL A 231 2.51 18.90 12.02
N PRO A 232 1.42 19.65 11.81
CA PRO A 232 1.43 20.83 10.93
C PRO A 232 2.37 21.96 11.35
N THR A 233 2.81 21.96 12.62
CA THR A 233 3.64 23.00 13.25
C THR A 233 5.06 22.53 13.60
N LEU A 234 5.40 21.26 13.29
CA LEU A 234 6.75 20.76 13.54
C LEU A 234 7.77 21.55 12.74
N GLN A 235 8.94 21.77 13.35
CA GLN A 235 10.06 22.40 12.68
C GLN A 235 10.49 21.55 11.49
N VAL A 236 10.57 22.19 10.33
CA VAL A 236 11.13 21.59 9.12
C VAL A 236 12.66 21.67 9.18
N ALA A 237 13.31 20.51 9.01
CA ALA A 237 14.76 20.36 9.08
C ALA A 237 15.45 20.95 7.83
N GLY A 238 16.70 21.40 7.98
CA GLY A 238 17.57 21.69 6.86
C GLY A 238 18.12 20.42 6.20
N PRO A 239 18.75 20.53 5.01
CA PRO A 239 19.45 19.40 4.40
C PRO A 239 20.48 18.79 5.36
N GLY A 240 20.36 17.48 5.63
CA GLY A 240 21.27 16.77 6.54
C GLY A 240 21.04 17.02 8.04
N GLU A 241 20.03 17.81 8.42
CA GLU A 241 19.62 17.96 9.82
C GLU A 241 18.67 16.82 10.23
N TYR A 242 18.93 16.22 11.39
CA TYR A 242 18.10 15.16 11.98
C TYR A 242 17.53 15.68 13.31
N PRO A 243 16.23 16.03 13.36
CA PRO A 243 15.57 16.38 14.61
C PRO A 243 15.72 15.27 15.66
N ALA A 244 16.20 15.62 16.84
CA ALA A 244 16.30 14.71 17.98
C ALA A 244 15.01 14.69 18.80
N GLY A 245 14.82 13.64 19.61
CA GLY A 245 13.67 13.51 20.53
C GLY A 245 12.41 12.95 19.89
N ASP A 246 12.50 12.47 18.65
CA ASP A 246 11.43 11.75 17.97
C ASP A 246 11.44 10.27 18.37
N VAL A 247 10.26 9.68 18.48
CA VAL A 247 10.01 8.25 18.68
C VAL A 247 9.15 7.71 17.53
N PHE A 248 9.13 6.40 17.35
CA PHE A 248 8.23 5.78 16.36
C PHE A 248 6.76 6.09 16.69
N ALA A 249 6.01 6.52 15.68
CA ALA A 249 4.59 6.81 15.83
C ALA A 249 3.80 5.50 16.00
N VAL A 250 2.83 5.52 16.91
CA VAL A 250 1.89 4.42 17.15
C VAL A 250 0.49 4.91 16.79
N ASP A 251 0.26 5.00 15.49
CA ASP A 251 -1.00 5.45 14.89
C ASP A 251 -1.72 4.25 14.26
N THR A 252 -2.82 3.83 14.88
CA THR A 252 -3.64 2.69 14.42
C THR A 252 -4.47 3.01 13.18
N ASP A 253 -4.44 4.26 12.72
CA ASP A 253 -4.94 4.59 11.40
C ASP A 253 -4.04 4.06 10.29
N SER A 254 -2.71 3.99 10.46
CA SER A 254 -1.88 3.31 9.47
C SER A 254 -2.17 1.81 9.43
N ASN A 255 -1.90 1.15 8.30
CA ASN A 255 -2.06 -0.30 8.19
C ASN A 255 -0.85 -1.06 8.77
N GLY A 256 -0.04 -0.42 9.63
CA GLY A 256 0.83 -1.13 10.57
C GLY A 256 0.02 -1.90 11.65
N TRP A 257 -1.23 -1.51 11.88
CA TRP A 257 -2.16 -2.19 12.78
C TRP A 257 -3.47 -2.57 12.04
N PRO A 258 -4.09 -3.72 12.37
CA PRO A 258 -3.59 -4.78 13.24
C PRO A 258 -2.48 -5.60 12.59
N GLN A 259 -1.44 -5.96 13.36
CA GLN A 259 -0.23 -6.63 12.89
C GLN A 259 -0.56 -8.00 12.26
N SER A 260 -1.44 -8.78 12.89
CA SER A 260 -1.88 -10.06 12.35
C SER A 260 -2.60 -9.92 11.01
N GLY A 261 -3.53 -8.96 10.89
CA GLY A 261 -4.25 -8.68 9.64
C GLY A 261 -3.33 -8.18 8.52
N ARG A 262 -2.34 -7.34 8.87
CA ARG A 262 -1.28 -6.88 7.98
C ARG A 262 -0.44 -8.04 7.44
N ASN A 263 0.01 -8.94 8.32
CA ASN A 263 0.81 -10.10 7.92
C ASN A 263 0.04 -11.05 6.98
N GLU A 264 -1.25 -11.26 7.22
CA GLU A 264 -2.10 -12.06 6.35
C GLU A 264 -2.22 -11.48 4.93
N ALA A 265 -2.34 -10.16 4.81
CA ALA A 265 -2.38 -9.50 3.51
C ALA A 265 -1.02 -9.65 2.78
N LEU A 266 0.09 -9.40 3.48
CA LEU A 266 1.42 -9.47 2.89
C LEU A 266 1.81 -10.87 2.43
N ARG A 267 1.42 -11.92 3.17
CA ARG A 267 1.62 -13.32 2.72
C ARG A 267 0.99 -13.57 1.35
N ARG A 268 -0.15 -12.95 1.05
CA ARG A 268 -0.88 -13.10 -0.22
C ARG A 268 -0.27 -12.27 -1.35
N LEU A 269 0.11 -11.01 -1.06
CA LEU A 269 0.81 -10.17 -2.03
C LEU A 269 2.15 -10.80 -2.46
N ARG A 270 2.86 -11.39 -1.51
CA ARG A 270 4.11 -12.13 -1.72
C ARG A 270 3.95 -13.27 -2.72
N LYS A 271 2.87 -14.06 -2.62
CA LYS A 271 2.55 -15.17 -3.55
C LYS A 271 2.44 -14.73 -5.02
N ALA A 272 2.16 -13.45 -5.26
CA ALA A 272 1.98 -12.86 -6.58
C ALA A 272 3.22 -12.10 -7.10
N PHE A 273 4.31 -12.02 -6.31
CA PHE A 273 5.45 -11.15 -6.58
C PHE A 273 5.04 -9.68 -6.83
N ALA A 274 3.99 -9.22 -6.14
CA ALA A 274 3.42 -7.90 -6.35
C ALA A 274 4.11 -6.85 -5.49
N MET A 275 4.41 -5.69 -6.06
CA MET A 275 4.71 -4.48 -5.28
C MET A 275 3.42 -3.84 -4.77
N HIS A 276 3.51 -3.03 -3.72
CA HIS A 276 2.39 -2.30 -3.13
C HIS A 276 2.53 -0.79 -3.38
N VAL A 277 1.46 -0.12 -3.81
CA VAL A 277 1.42 1.34 -4.01
C VAL A 277 0.23 1.90 -3.22
N ALA A 278 0.49 2.94 -2.43
CA ALA A 278 -0.51 3.55 -1.56
C ALA A 278 -0.25 5.05 -1.32
N GLY A 279 -1.15 5.73 -0.61
CA GLY A 279 -1.09 7.13 -0.20
C GLY A 279 -1.24 7.32 1.32
N ASP A 280 -2.13 8.25 1.73
CA ASP A 280 -2.53 8.57 3.12
C ASP A 280 -1.45 9.16 4.05
N GLN A 281 -0.28 8.53 4.14
CA GLN A 281 0.69 8.82 5.20
C GLN A 281 1.29 10.23 5.13
N HIS A 282 1.07 11.00 4.05
CA HIS A 282 1.61 12.35 3.88
C HIS A 282 3.14 12.42 4.03
N LEU A 283 3.80 11.30 3.74
CA LEU A 283 5.23 11.15 3.78
C LEU A 283 5.58 10.10 2.73
N SER A 284 6.22 10.54 1.65
CA SER A 284 6.62 9.58 0.64
C SER A 284 7.68 8.65 1.20
N SER A 285 7.49 7.36 1.02
CA SER A 285 8.42 6.35 1.53
C SER A 285 8.52 5.19 0.57
N MET A 286 9.75 4.79 0.27
CA MET A 286 10.04 3.51 -0.36
C MET A 286 10.49 2.54 0.72
N THR A 287 9.78 1.44 0.86
CA THR A 287 10.06 0.41 1.88
C THR A 287 10.00 -0.99 1.30
N GLN A 288 10.50 -1.96 2.06
CA GLN A 288 10.25 -3.38 1.83
C GLN A 288 9.73 -4.00 3.12
N TYR A 289 8.61 -4.70 3.02
CA TYR A 289 7.99 -5.32 4.19
C TYR A 289 8.75 -6.58 4.63
N GLY A 290 8.75 -6.82 5.94
CA GLY A 290 9.13 -8.10 6.54
C GLY A 290 7.96 -8.72 7.33
N ILE A 291 7.85 -10.04 7.30
CA ILE A 291 6.87 -10.87 8.02
C ILE A 291 7.62 -11.80 8.97
N ASP A 292 8.39 -12.73 8.42
CA ASP A 292 9.15 -13.73 9.17
C ASP A 292 10.62 -13.27 9.33
N ALA A 293 11.11 -12.46 8.39
CA ALA A 293 12.40 -11.78 8.43
C ALA A 293 12.33 -10.41 7.70
N TRP A 294 13.37 -9.58 7.86
CA TRP A 294 13.54 -8.37 7.06
C TRP A 294 13.58 -8.70 5.56
N ARG A 295 12.97 -7.82 4.75
CA ARG A 295 12.99 -7.91 3.28
C ARG A 295 12.40 -9.21 2.72
N ASP A 296 11.50 -9.86 3.46
CA ASP A 296 10.94 -11.16 3.06
C ASP A 296 9.56 -11.06 2.40
N ALA A 297 9.09 -9.85 2.06
CA ALA A 297 7.82 -9.60 1.39
C ALA A 297 7.92 -8.39 0.42
N SER A 298 6.77 -7.95 -0.08
CA SER A 298 6.64 -6.92 -1.11
C SER A 298 7.41 -5.63 -0.82
N TYR A 299 7.98 -5.05 -1.88
CA TYR A 299 8.33 -3.64 -1.89
C TYR A 299 7.06 -2.79 -1.87
N ALA A 300 7.13 -1.62 -1.23
CA ALA A 300 6.03 -0.70 -1.10
C ALA A 300 6.43 0.75 -1.32
N PHE A 301 5.62 1.47 -2.09
CA PHE A 301 5.78 2.90 -2.33
C PHE A 301 4.54 3.64 -1.82
N CYS A 302 4.72 4.37 -0.70
CA CYS A 302 3.79 5.43 -0.32
C CYS A 302 4.11 6.67 -1.18
N VAL A 303 3.21 7.05 -2.08
CA VAL A 303 3.41 8.23 -2.92
C VAL A 303 3.25 9.51 -2.10
N PRO A 304 3.92 10.61 -2.45
CA PRO A 304 3.77 11.88 -1.74
C PRO A 304 2.37 12.45 -1.92
N ALA A 305 1.90 13.18 -0.90
CA ALA A 305 0.68 13.98 -1.03
C ALA A 305 0.87 15.09 -2.08
N ILE A 306 -0.18 15.34 -2.88
CA ILE A 306 -0.17 16.37 -3.94
C ILE A 306 0.06 17.77 -3.34
N ALA A 307 -0.51 18.00 -2.16
CA ALA A 307 -0.26 19.11 -1.26
C ALA A 307 -0.29 18.55 0.17
N ASN A 308 0.63 18.98 1.03
CA ASN A 308 0.82 18.32 2.32
C ASN A 308 0.43 19.25 3.49
N THR A 309 -0.71 18.97 4.10
CA THR A 309 -1.23 19.67 5.29
C THR A 309 -0.68 19.08 6.60
N PHE A 310 -0.41 17.77 6.61
CA PHE A 310 0.16 17.02 7.73
C PHE A 310 1.54 16.47 7.37
N PRO A 311 2.60 17.31 7.37
CA PRO A 311 3.95 16.87 7.00
C PRO A 311 4.53 15.93 8.05
N ARG A 312 4.10 14.67 8.03
CA ARG A 312 4.71 13.59 8.81
C ARG A 312 6.19 13.50 8.41
N ARG A 313 7.00 12.99 9.32
CA ARG A 313 8.45 12.84 9.13
C ARG A 313 8.92 11.49 9.66
N TRP A 314 10.08 11.06 9.23
CA TRP A 314 10.76 9.84 9.65
C TRP A 314 12.20 10.20 10.04
N PHE A 315 12.39 10.40 11.34
CA PHE A 315 13.68 10.58 11.98
C PHE A 315 13.79 9.62 13.16
N PRO A 316 14.07 8.32 12.90
CA PRO A 316 14.17 7.30 13.94
C PRO A 316 15.17 7.69 15.04
N PRO A 317 14.90 7.30 16.31
CA PRO A 317 15.80 7.61 17.43
C PRO A 317 17.16 6.93 17.31
N THR A 318 17.24 5.84 16.55
CA THR A 318 18.47 5.10 16.29
C THR A 318 18.62 4.83 14.79
N PRO A 319 19.85 4.84 14.25
CA PRO A 319 20.16 4.30 12.93
C PRO A 319 19.51 2.95 12.61
N GLY A 320 19.06 2.77 11.37
CA GLY A 320 18.57 1.47 10.90
C GLY A 320 19.68 0.42 10.80
N LEU A 321 19.31 -0.85 10.92
CA LEU A 321 20.27 -1.95 10.75
C LEU A 321 20.56 -2.23 9.27
N HIS A 322 21.63 -2.98 9.01
CA HIS A 322 22.06 -3.40 7.66
C HIS A 322 22.21 -2.24 6.64
N ARG A 323 22.64 -1.07 7.14
CA ARG A 323 23.04 0.08 6.32
C ARG A 323 24.49 -0.02 5.86
N THR A 324 24.80 0.64 4.75
CA THR A 324 26.17 1.03 4.42
C THR A 324 26.55 2.32 5.17
N PRO A 325 27.86 2.59 5.40
CA PRO A 325 28.30 3.82 6.07
C PRO A 325 27.89 5.13 5.37
N THR A 326 27.53 5.07 4.09
CA THR A 326 27.11 6.23 3.29
C THR A 326 25.60 6.43 3.22
N ASP A 327 24.83 5.46 3.69
CA ASP A 327 23.37 5.57 3.70
C ASP A 327 22.92 6.64 4.71
N PRO A 328 21.75 7.28 4.55
CA PRO A 328 21.18 8.15 5.59
C PRO A 328 20.83 7.37 6.87
N ASP A 329 20.84 8.02 8.04
CA ASP A 329 20.54 7.34 9.32
C ASP A 329 19.12 6.79 9.40
N TYR A 330 18.21 7.38 8.64
CA TYR A 330 16.80 7.00 8.59
C TYR A 330 16.49 5.82 7.63
N THR A 331 17.49 5.25 6.94
CA THR A 331 17.30 4.06 6.08
C THR A 331 17.82 2.79 6.74
N GLY A 332 17.56 1.62 6.15
CA GLY A 332 17.90 0.31 6.73
C GLY A 332 16.71 -0.37 7.40
N ASP A 333 16.99 -1.30 8.31
CA ASP A 333 15.95 -2.11 8.97
C ASP A 333 15.50 -1.50 10.29
N PHE A 334 14.17 -1.40 10.45
CA PHE A 334 13.53 -0.83 11.64
C PHE A 334 12.29 -1.60 12.02
N HIS A 335 12.08 -1.78 13.33
CA HIS A 335 10.73 -2.09 13.79
C HIS A 335 9.92 -0.80 13.78
N ASP A 336 8.75 -0.81 13.14
CA ASP A 336 7.84 0.33 13.23
C ASP A 336 7.24 0.46 14.63
N GLY A 337 6.39 1.47 14.86
CA GLY A 337 5.79 1.71 16.17
C GLY A 337 4.95 0.56 16.73
N PHE A 338 4.58 -0.43 15.92
CA PHE A 338 3.83 -1.63 16.31
C PHE A 338 4.71 -2.88 16.41
N GLY A 339 6.02 -2.75 16.19
CA GLY A 339 6.96 -3.86 16.17
C GLY A 339 7.09 -4.55 14.81
N ASN A 340 6.42 -4.07 13.75
CA ASN A 340 6.50 -4.72 12.44
C ASN A 340 7.88 -4.52 11.81
N MET A 341 8.38 -5.56 11.14
CA MET A 341 9.60 -5.44 10.35
C MET A 341 9.33 -4.63 9.08
N VAL A 342 9.97 -3.46 8.95
CA VAL A 342 10.06 -2.64 7.75
C VAL A 342 11.50 -2.22 7.41
N THR A 343 11.94 -2.50 6.19
CA THR A 343 13.17 -1.94 5.65
C THR A 343 12.85 -0.63 4.93
N VAL A 344 13.45 0.48 5.37
CA VAL A 344 13.27 1.81 4.76
C VAL A 344 14.40 2.07 3.77
N LEU A 345 14.06 2.38 2.53
CA LEU A 345 15.00 2.58 1.42
C LEU A 345 15.17 4.07 1.09
N ALA A 346 14.07 4.83 1.12
CA ALA A 346 14.08 6.28 0.89
C ALA A 346 12.86 6.92 1.55
N VAL A 347 12.99 8.16 2.02
CA VAL A 347 11.89 8.93 2.60
C VAL A 347 11.97 10.40 2.15
N GLY A 348 10.86 10.94 1.65
CA GLY A 348 10.72 12.35 1.28
C GLY A 348 10.45 13.23 2.50
N ASN A 349 11.35 13.19 3.49
CA ASN A 349 11.22 13.96 4.72
C ASN A 349 10.98 15.47 4.44
N PRO A 350 10.10 16.16 5.19
CA PRO A 350 9.96 17.61 5.11
C PRO A 350 11.32 18.30 5.28
N GLN A 351 11.65 19.21 4.37
CA GLN A 351 12.97 19.83 4.30
C GLN A 351 12.88 21.29 3.82
N ARG A 352 13.77 22.15 4.33
CA ARG A 352 13.91 23.54 3.86
C ARG A 352 14.58 23.57 2.47
N TRP A 353 13.76 23.65 1.42
CA TRP A 353 14.21 23.65 0.02
C TRP A 353 14.60 25.04 -0.51
N GLY A 354 14.23 26.12 0.19
CA GLY A 354 14.45 27.49 -0.30
C GLY A 354 13.53 27.89 -1.47
N VAL A 355 12.50 27.10 -1.77
CA VAL A 355 11.52 27.36 -2.85
C VAL A 355 10.25 27.98 -2.26
N GLN A 356 9.78 29.09 -2.83
CA GLN A 356 8.57 29.79 -2.38
C GLN A 356 7.30 29.33 -3.10
N PRO A 357 6.14 29.27 -2.41
CA PRO A 357 5.96 29.54 -0.98
C PRO A 357 6.46 28.38 -0.11
N ALA A 358 7.24 28.70 0.92
CA ALA A 358 7.83 27.70 1.84
C ALA A 358 6.77 26.76 2.44
N LEU A 359 5.61 27.30 2.83
CA LEU A 359 4.51 26.51 3.41
C LEU A 359 4.04 25.35 2.52
N LEU A 360 4.14 25.51 1.19
CA LEU A 360 3.82 24.45 0.25
C LEU A 360 5.02 23.53 0.04
N HIS A 361 6.18 24.09 -0.29
CA HIS A 361 7.30 23.30 -0.83
C HIS A 361 8.14 22.61 0.24
N GLU A 362 8.19 23.13 1.46
CA GLU A 362 8.99 22.57 2.56
C GLU A 362 8.32 21.37 3.25
N ARG A 363 7.06 21.10 2.93
CA ARG A 363 6.27 19.98 3.44
C ARG A 363 6.31 18.74 2.54
N SER A 364 7.28 18.68 1.63
CA SER A 364 7.50 17.59 0.69
C SER A 364 6.27 17.10 -0.12
N PRO A 365 5.45 17.99 -0.71
CA PRO A 365 4.40 17.57 -1.62
C PRO A 365 4.96 17.16 -2.99
N GLY A 366 4.29 16.27 -3.71
CA GLY A 366 4.81 15.77 -4.97
C GLY A 366 3.90 14.81 -5.73
N TYR A 367 4.53 13.95 -6.52
CA TYR A 367 3.89 12.81 -7.19
C TYR A 367 4.93 11.68 -7.39
N GLY A 368 4.45 10.45 -7.54
CA GLY A 368 5.28 9.30 -7.92
C GLY A 368 5.16 8.97 -9.41
N ILE A 369 6.23 8.42 -9.99
CA ILE A 369 6.19 7.73 -11.30
C ILE A 369 6.78 6.34 -11.10
N ILE A 370 6.11 5.32 -11.60
CA ILE A 370 6.59 3.93 -11.54
C ILE A 370 6.72 3.41 -12.97
N ARG A 371 7.91 2.94 -13.32
CA ARG A 371 8.20 2.37 -14.64
C ARG A 371 8.41 0.88 -14.51
N PHE A 372 7.76 0.12 -15.38
CA PHE A 372 7.84 -1.32 -15.40
C PHE A 372 8.44 -1.76 -16.74
N ASP A 373 9.59 -2.41 -16.71
CA ASP A 373 10.19 -2.98 -17.91
C ASP A 373 9.62 -4.38 -18.16
N ARG A 374 8.94 -4.56 -19.29
CA ARG A 374 8.32 -5.84 -19.63
C ARG A 374 9.36 -6.94 -19.89
N ALA A 375 10.52 -6.63 -20.46
CA ALA A 375 11.50 -7.62 -20.85
C ALA A 375 12.35 -8.07 -19.65
N THR A 376 12.86 -7.13 -18.86
CA THR A 376 13.76 -7.43 -17.73
C THR A 376 13.00 -7.71 -16.44
N ARG A 377 11.74 -7.26 -16.34
CA ARG A 377 10.93 -7.24 -15.11
C ARG A 377 11.45 -6.28 -14.04
N ASP A 378 12.30 -5.34 -14.43
CA ASP A 378 12.77 -4.31 -13.52
C ASP A 378 11.69 -3.26 -13.28
N ILE A 379 11.66 -2.78 -12.06
CA ILE A 379 10.74 -1.78 -11.55
C ILE A 379 11.56 -0.58 -11.11
N VAL A 380 11.18 0.60 -11.57
CA VAL A 380 11.81 1.87 -11.19
C VAL A 380 10.77 2.76 -10.56
N CYS A 381 10.93 3.07 -9.29
CA CYS A 381 10.09 4.03 -8.58
C CYS A 381 10.81 5.37 -8.53
N GLU A 382 10.13 6.44 -8.92
CA GLU A 382 10.59 7.82 -8.91
C GLU A 382 9.69 8.65 -8.01
N CYS A 383 10.25 9.60 -7.26
CA CYS A 383 9.49 10.47 -6.37
C CYS A 383 9.85 11.93 -6.61
N TRP A 384 8.92 12.68 -7.19
CA TRP A 384 9.16 14.02 -7.71
C TRP A 384 8.58 15.08 -6.78
N PRO A 385 9.37 16.08 -6.36
CA PRO A 385 8.83 17.22 -5.63
C PRO A 385 7.91 18.04 -6.54
N ARG A 386 6.88 18.65 -5.94
CA ARG A 386 5.90 19.47 -6.66
C ARG A 386 6.54 20.62 -7.46
N PHE A 387 7.66 21.14 -6.99
CA PHE A 387 8.41 22.23 -7.61
C PHE A 387 9.38 21.79 -8.71
N ALA A 388 9.59 20.48 -8.91
CA ALA A 388 10.44 20.01 -10.00
C ALA A 388 9.89 20.51 -11.35
N ASN A 389 10.78 20.81 -12.28
CA ASN A 389 10.42 20.99 -13.69
C ASN A 389 11.05 19.88 -14.51
N VAL A 390 10.27 18.87 -14.88
CA VAL A 390 10.79 17.63 -15.47
C VAL A 390 11.28 17.78 -16.92
N THR A 391 11.16 18.97 -17.50
CA THR A 391 11.74 19.31 -18.80
C THR A 391 13.16 19.86 -18.70
N ASP A 392 13.66 20.12 -17.48
CA ASP A 392 15.05 20.52 -17.26
C ASP A 392 16.00 19.34 -17.60
N GLU A 393 17.29 19.62 -17.82
CA GLU A 393 18.26 18.56 -18.20
C GLU A 393 18.47 17.51 -17.10
N ASP A 394 18.39 17.93 -15.82
CA ASP A 394 18.55 17.06 -14.65
C ASP A 394 17.62 17.51 -13.51
N PRO A 395 16.31 17.24 -13.62
CA PRO A 395 15.34 17.68 -12.63
C PRO A 395 15.49 16.88 -11.33
N PRO A 396 15.53 17.54 -10.16
CA PRO A 396 15.79 16.85 -8.90
C PRO A 396 14.55 16.06 -8.43
N GLN A 397 14.78 14.80 -8.07
CA GLN A 397 13.86 13.98 -7.28
C GLN A 397 14.09 14.22 -5.78
N TYR A 398 13.21 13.66 -4.94
CA TYR A 398 13.52 13.57 -3.51
C TYR A 398 14.77 12.68 -3.28
N PRO A 399 15.58 12.97 -2.23
CA PRO A 399 16.78 12.18 -1.95
C PRO A 399 16.47 10.70 -1.74
N GLY A 400 17.30 9.83 -2.33
CA GLY A 400 17.13 8.37 -2.29
C GLY A 400 16.37 7.78 -3.48
N TRP A 401 15.73 8.61 -4.32
CA TRP A 401 15.13 8.17 -5.58
C TRP A 401 16.02 8.50 -6.80
N PRO A 402 15.90 7.73 -7.91
CA PRO A 402 15.00 6.60 -8.11
C PRO A 402 15.44 5.32 -7.39
N VAL A 403 14.46 4.51 -6.94
CA VAL A 403 14.70 3.18 -6.38
C VAL A 403 14.42 2.11 -7.43
N ARG A 404 15.30 1.11 -7.54
CA ARG A 404 15.26 0.06 -8.57
C ARG A 404 15.31 -1.31 -7.92
N PHE A 405 14.46 -2.22 -8.39
CA PHE A 405 14.41 -3.62 -7.96
C PHE A 405 13.76 -4.48 -9.05
N ASN A 406 13.89 -5.79 -8.99
CA ASN A 406 13.26 -6.72 -9.92
C ASN A 406 11.95 -7.25 -9.36
N GLN A 407 11.01 -7.64 -10.22
CA GLN A 407 9.76 -8.29 -9.84
C GLN A 407 9.96 -9.42 -8.81
N LEU A 408 10.97 -10.27 -9.03
CA LEU A 408 11.20 -11.43 -8.16
C LEU A 408 11.60 -11.06 -6.73
N ASP A 409 12.13 -9.85 -6.52
CA ASP A 409 12.53 -9.36 -5.20
C ASP A 409 11.31 -9.11 -4.29
N ASN A 410 10.10 -8.98 -4.86
CA ASN A 410 8.85 -8.87 -4.08
C ASN A 410 8.43 -10.17 -3.39
N TYR A 411 9.09 -11.30 -3.68
CA TYR A 411 8.91 -12.48 -2.84
C TYR A 411 9.75 -12.41 -1.57
N GLY A 412 10.98 -11.90 -1.68
CA GLY A 412 11.87 -11.58 -0.57
C GLY A 412 12.44 -12.76 0.25
N ARG A 413 11.67 -13.84 0.48
CA ARG A 413 12.16 -15.00 1.23
C ARG A 413 13.32 -15.67 0.50
N LEU A 414 14.38 -15.97 1.25
CA LEU A 414 15.50 -16.75 0.77
C LEU A 414 15.09 -18.22 0.64
N ALA A 415 15.18 -18.76 -0.58
CA ALA A 415 14.94 -20.18 -0.83
C ALA A 415 15.98 -21.04 -0.11
N THR A 416 15.52 -22.04 0.64
CA THR A 416 16.36 -23.02 1.35
C THR A 416 16.42 -24.35 0.62
N HIS A 417 15.46 -24.58 -0.29
CA HIS A 417 15.35 -25.77 -1.11
C HIS A 417 14.93 -25.39 -2.54
N TRP A 418 15.14 -26.32 -3.47
CA TRP A 418 14.89 -26.12 -4.90
C TRP A 418 14.10 -27.28 -5.49
N LEU A 419 13.18 -26.94 -6.40
CA LEU A 419 12.52 -27.87 -7.29
C LEU A 419 13.24 -27.91 -8.65
N PRO A 420 12.97 -28.90 -9.53
CA PRO A 420 13.62 -28.97 -10.82
C PRO A 420 13.50 -27.67 -11.60
N THR A 421 14.57 -27.28 -12.26
CA THR A 421 14.53 -26.14 -13.19
C THR A 421 13.54 -26.46 -14.31
N ILE A 422 12.61 -25.55 -14.57
CA ILE A 422 11.65 -25.66 -15.66
C ILE A 422 12.23 -24.98 -16.89
N GLU A 423 12.38 -25.74 -17.98
CA GLU A 423 12.65 -25.25 -19.32
C GLU A 423 11.39 -25.47 -20.17
N ALA A 424 10.71 -24.41 -20.59
CA ALA A 424 9.43 -24.50 -21.29
C ALA A 424 9.45 -23.74 -22.61
N GLU A 425 8.58 -24.09 -23.55
CA GLU A 425 8.36 -23.27 -24.74
C GLU A 425 7.62 -21.96 -24.36
N GLY A 426 8.16 -20.81 -24.78
CA GLY A 426 7.59 -19.49 -24.46
C GLY A 426 7.79 -19.07 -23.00
N THR A 427 6.84 -18.28 -22.48
CA THR A 427 6.84 -17.71 -21.12
C THR A 427 5.54 -18.07 -20.37
N PRO A 428 5.34 -19.36 -20.06
CA PRO A 428 4.13 -19.81 -19.38
C PRO A 428 4.08 -19.29 -17.94
N VAL A 429 2.92 -19.46 -17.32
CA VAL A 429 2.75 -19.21 -15.88
C VAL A 429 3.14 -20.47 -15.13
N LEU A 430 3.92 -20.30 -14.07
CA LEU A 430 4.34 -21.36 -13.18
C LEU A 430 3.67 -21.15 -11.82
N LYS A 431 3.00 -22.18 -11.30
CA LYS A 431 2.43 -22.22 -9.95
C LYS A 431 3.10 -23.33 -9.15
N VAL A 432 3.52 -23.02 -7.92
CA VAL A 432 4.08 -24.00 -6.98
C VAL A 432 3.10 -24.21 -5.85
N VAL A 433 2.72 -25.46 -5.63
CA VAL A 433 1.76 -25.86 -4.59
C VAL A 433 2.45 -26.85 -3.64
N HIS A 434 2.34 -26.61 -2.34
CA HIS A 434 2.81 -27.55 -1.32
C HIS A 434 1.77 -28.66 -1.12
N GLU A 435 2.14 -29.93 -1.35
CA GLU A 435 1.15 -31.01 -1.47
C GLU A 435 0.48 -31.37 -0.15
N ALA A 436 1.18 -31.26 0.98
CA ALA A 436 0.62 -31.63 2.28
C ALA A 436 -0.45 -30.64 2.77
N THR A 437 -0.34 -29.36 2.38
CA THR A 437 -1.27 -28.30 2.80
C THR A 437 -2.25 -27.91 1.69
N GLY A 438 -1.94 -28.22 0.43
CA GLY A 438 -2.67 -27.73 -0.74
C GLY A 438 -2.47 -26.23 -1.00
N GLU A 439 -1.56 -25.57 -0.27
CA GLU A 439 -1.37 -24.13 -0.35
C GLU A 439 -0.53 -23.74 -1.57
N LEU A 440 -0.97 -22.70 -2.28
CA LEU A 440 -0.16 -22.01 -3.26
C LEU A 440 1.03 -21.31 -2.58
N VAL A 441 2.25 -21.74 -2.90
CA VAL A 441 3.49 -21.12 -2.43
C VAL A 441 3.74 -19.81 -3.18
N TYR A 442 3.58 -19.83 -4.51
CA TYR A 442 3.48 -18.66 -5.39
C TYR A 442 3.05 -19.04 -6.80
N ALA A 443 2.64 -18.02 -7.56
CA ALA A 443 2.47 -18.08 -9.00
C ALA A 443 3.22 -16.93 -9.69
N VAL A 444 3.83 -17.21 -10.85
CA VAL A 444 4.58 -16.20 -11.61
C VAL A 444 4.59 -16.52 -13.10
N ARG A 445 4.40 -15.50 -13.95
CA ARG A 445 4.72 -15.64 -15.38
C ARG A 445 6.23 -15.62 -15.59
N MET A 446 6.76 -16.67 -16.18
CA MET A 446 8.20 -16.77 -16.44
C MET A 446 8.65 -15.59 -17.33
N ALA A 447 9.74 -14.91 -16.98
CA ALA A 447 10.30 -13.83 -17.80
C ALA A 447 11.06 -14.35 -19.03
N SER A 448 11.46 -15.61 -19.00
CA SER A 448 12.15 -16.31 -20.08
C SER A 448 11.62 -17.74 -20.21
N ASN A 449 12.19 -18.52 -21.13
CA ASN A 449 11.89 -19.94 -21.28
C ASN A 449 12.45 -20.82 -20.15
N ARG A 450 13.11 -20.24 -19.15
CA ARG A 450 13.75 -20.96 -18.04
C ARG A 450 13.42 -20.30 -16.71
N PHE A 451 12.98 -21.10 -15.74
CA PHE A 451 12.73 -20.66 -14.37
C PHE A 451 13.13 -21.74 -13.38
N ARG A 452 13.73 -21.34 -12.26
CA ARG A 452 14.13 -22.26 -11.19
C ARG A 452 13.30 -21.97 -9.94
N PRO A 453 12.33 -22.82 -9.59
CA PRO A 453 11.51 -22.61 -8.42
C PRO A 453 12.30 -22.88 -7.13
N GLY A 454 12.41 -21.86 -6.29
CA GLY A 454 12.84 -22.00 -4.91
C GLY A 454 11.64 -22.28 -4.00
N VAL A 455 11.85 -23.06 -2.94
CA VAL A 455 10.88 -23.30 -1.87
C VAL A 455 11.59 -23.20 -0.51
N PHE A 456 10.83 -23.15 0.57
CA PHE A 456 11.31 -22.62 1.86
C PHE A 456 11.39 -23.65 2.98
N GLU A 457 10.98 -24.88 2.69
CA GLU A 457 11.01 -26.00 3.62
C GLU A 457 11.11 -27.33 2.85
N GLU A 458 11.50 -28.38 3.56
CA GLU A 458 11.45 -29.74 3.02
C GLU A 458 10.00 -30.16 2.76
N GLY A 459 9.79 -31.04 1.79
CA GLY A 459 8.45 -31.50 1.46
C GLY A 459 8.31 -31.93 0.01
N THR A 460 7.06 -32.25 -0.34
CA THR A 460 6.67 -32.62 -1.69
C THR A 460 5.77 -31.55 -2.27
N TYR A 461 6.05 -31.20 -3.52
CA TYR A 461 5.42 -30.07 -4.21
C TYR A 461 4.89 -30.50 -5.57
N THR A 462 3.82 -29.84 -5.98
CA THR A 462 3.32 -29.88 -7.36
C THR A 462 3.70 -28.59 -8.07
N ILE A 463 4.25 -28.71 -9.28
CA ILE A 463 4.38 -27.57 -10.21
C ILE A 463 3.29 -27.67 -11.27
N ILE A 464 2.49 -26.60 -11.41
CA ILE A 464 1.50 -26.43 -12.49
C ILE A 464 2.05 -25.39 -13.46
N ILE A 465 2.02 -25.72 -14.75
CA ILE A 465 2.55 -24.89 -15.83
C ILE A 465 1.44 -24.60 -16.82
N GLU A 466 1.03 -23.34 -16.91
CA GLU A 466 -0.07 -22.88 -17.75
C GLU A 466 0.51 -22.15 -18.98
N GLY A 467 0.49 -22.86 -20.12
CA GLY A 467 0.78 -22.34 -21.45
C GLY A 467 -0.42 -22.57 -22.38
N PRO A 468 -0.20 -22.91 -23.67
CA PRO A 468 -1.29 -23.34 -24.57
C PRO A 468 -2.08 -24.55 -24.03
N THR A 469 -1.42 -25.44 -23.30
CA THR A 469 -2.03 -26.51 -22.52
C THR A 469 -1.48 -26.48 -21.09
N THR A 470 -2.26 -26.96 -20.12
CA THR A 470 -1.80 -27.06 -18.73
C THR A 470 -1.03 -28.36 -18.52
N ARG A 471 0.16 -28.27 -17.92
CA ARG A 471 0.97 -29.43 -17.51
C ARG A 471 1.12 -29.42 -15.99
N THR A 472 0.95 -30.58 -15.36
CA THR A 472 1.06 -30.74 -13.91
C THR A 472 2.15 -31.75 -13.59
N LEU A 473 3.05 -31.39 -12.69
CA LEU A 473 4.18 -32.20 -12.23
C LEU A 473 4.06 -32.41 -10.71
N PRO A 474 3.35 -33.45 -10.26
CA PRO A 474 3.24 -33.77 -8.84
C PRO A 474 4.45 -34.56 -8.34
N GLY A 475 4.55 -34.73 -7.02
CA GLY A 475 5.52 -35.61 -6.37
C GLY A 475 6.96 -35.08 -6.40
N LEU A 476 7.16 -33.77 -6.54
CA LEU A 476 8.50 -33.18 -6.60
C LEU A 476 9.05 -32.96 -5.20
N GLU A 477 10.04 -33.76 -4.82
CA GLU A 477 10.75 -33.59 -3.55
C GLU A 477 11.69 -32.38 -3.61
N ALA A 478 11.56 -31.48 -2.64
CA ALA A 478 12.45 -30.34 -2.47
C ALA A 478 13.87 -30.80 -2.09
N LYS A 479 14.90 -30.23 -2.74
CA LYS A 479 16.31 -30.57 -2.51
C LYS A 479 17.08 -29.37 -1.98
N THR A 480 17.98 -29.58 -1.02
CA THR A 480 18.89 -28.54 -0.50
C THR A 480 20.08 -28.27 -1.41
N ASN A 481 20.40 -29.19 -2.32
CA ASN A 481 21.38 -28.96 -3.38
C ASN A 481 20.65 -28.62 -4.68
N VAL A 482 20.90 -27.41 -5.18
CA VAL A 482 20.28 -26.88 -6.39
C VAL A 482 20.53 -27.73 -7.64
N ASP A 483 21.71 -28.35 -7.75
CA ASP A 483 22.07 -29.18 -8.91
C ASP A 483 21.40 -30.56 -8.82
N ALA A 484 21.14 -31.04 -7.61
CA ALA A 484 20.45 -32.31 -7.37
C ALA A 484 18.95 -32.24 -7.74
N ALA A 485 18.35 -31.06 -7.78
CA ALA A 485 16.96 -30.88 -8.20
C ALA A 485 16.76 -31.15 -9.70
N GLY A 486 17.82 -31.04 -10.51
CA GLY A 486 17.79 -31.34 -11.95
C GLY A 486 16.95 -30.37 -12.79
N THR A 487 16.54 -30.83 -13.98
CA THR A 487 15.79 -30.05 -14.97
C THR A 487 14.58 -30.85 -15.49
N ARG A 488 13.50 -30.15 -15.82
CA ARG A 488 12.33 -30.67 -16.53
C ARG A 488 12.09 -29.82 -17.77
N ARG A 489 12.04 -30.48 -18.93
CA ARG A 489 11.72 -29.84 -20.21
C ARG A 489 10.26 -30.04 -20.54
N ILE A 490 9.57 -28.96 -20.85
CA ILE A 490 8.12 -28.91 -21.05
C ILE A 490 7.85 -28.46 -22.47
N ARG A 491 7.14 -29.31 -23.20
CA ARG A 491 6.62 -29.03 -24.54
C ARG A 491 5.09 -29.10 -24.47
N PHE A 492 4.41 -28.15 -25.10
CA PHE A 492 2.97 -28.01 -24.99
C PHE A 492 2.21 -28.89 -25.96
#